data_AF-A0A0F5VCX1-F1
#
_entry.id   AF-A0A0F5VCX1-F1
#
_cell.length_a   1.000
_cell.length_b   1.000
_cell.length_c   1.000
_cell.angle_alpha   90.00
_cell.angle_beta   90.00
_cell.angle_gamma   90.00
#
_symmetry.space_group_name_H-M   'P 1'
#
loop_
_entity.id
_entity.type
_entity.pdbx_description
1 polymer ?
#
loop_
_entity_poly.entity_id
_entity_poly.type
_entity_poly.pdbx_seq_one_letter_code
_entity_poly.pdbx_strand_id
1 'polypeptide(L)' 'MERTTKVKDEVKFIYIAILCIFLVVLGHFVLMKDVAYSAWAEATAAAIPFLLIGLGVAAVRRAANMDQKNTSTD' A
#
# COMPACT_ATOMS: atom_id res chain seq x y z
N MET A 1 -24.63 -15.50 14.55
CA MET A 1 -23.65 -14.66 15.28
C MET A 1 -22.52 -14.34 14.30
N GLU A 2 -22.72 -13.36 13.42
CA GLU A 2 -22.02 -13.30 12.12
C GLU A 2 -21.57 -11.87 11.75
N ARG A 3 -21.03 -11.14 12.73
CA ARG A 3 -20.75 -9.69 12.58
C ARG A 3 -19.29 -9.30 12.80
N THR A 4 -18.39 -10.25 13.04
CA THR A 4 -16.99 -9.95 13.39
C THR A 4 -16.03 -9.96 12.19
N THR A 5 -16.43 -10.50 11.04
CA THR A 5 -15.59 -10.62 9.84
C THR A 5 -15.64 -9.40 8.92
N LYS A 6 -16.75 -8.65 8.86
CA LYS A 6 -16.87 -7.51 7.94
C LYS A 6 -16.00 -6.30 8.36
N VAL A 7 -15.86 -6.06 9.66
CA VAL A 7 -15.07 -4.93 10.22
C VAL A 7 -13.58 -5.08 9.91
N LYS A 8 -13.06 -6.32 9.92
CA LYS A 8 -11.64 -6.60 9.63
C LYS A 8 -11.24 -6.26 8.21
N ASP A 9 -12.18 -6.18 7.26
CA ASP A 9 -11.88 -5.95 5.86
C ASP A 9 -11.88 -4.46 5.46
N GLU A 10 -12.73 -3.65 6.10
CA GLU A 10 -12.68 -2.18 6.02
C GLU A 10 -11.43 -1.60 6.69
N VAL A 11 -11.01 -2.14 7.84
CA VAL A 11 -9.78 -1.71 8.54
C VAL A 11 -8.52 -1.94 7.68
N LYS A 12 -8.50 -2.97 6.84
CA LYS A 12 -7.38 -3.21 5.92
C LYS A 12 -7.34 -2.19 4.77
N PHE A 13 -8.48 -1.58 4.40
CA PHE A 13 -8.55 -0.59 3.31
C PHE A 13 -8.02 0.77 3.77
N ILE A 14 -8.39 1.20 4.97
CA ILE A 14 -7.86 2.42 5.58
C ILE A 14 -6.34 2.32 5.83
N TYR A 15 -5.84 1.13 6.21
CA TYR A 15 -4.40 0.92 6.39
C TYR A 15 -3.62 1.10 5.09
N ILE A 16 -4.11 0.52 3.97
CA ILE A 16 -3.50 0.72 2.65
C ILE A 16 -3.52 2.20 2.23
N ALA A 17 -4.63 2.91 2.51
CA ALA A 17 -4.76 4.32 2.15
C ALA A 17 -3.78 5.21 2.93
N ILE A 18 -3.66 4.99 4.24
CA ILE A 18 -2.68 5.69 5.09
C ILE A 18 -1.25 5.42 4.60
N LEU A 19 -0.93 4.15 4.30
CA LEU A 19 0.37 3.75 3.81
C LEU A 19 0.67 4.42 2.46
N CYS A 20 -0.31 4.47 1.54
CA CYS A 20 -0.18 5.15 0.25
C CYS A 20 0.10 6.65 0.40
N ILE A 21 -0.65 7.36 1.26
CA ILE A 21 -0.43 8.79 1.53
C ILE A 21 1.00 9.02 2.07
N PHE A 22 1.45 8.17 2.99
CA PHE A 22 2.80 8.26 3.56
C PHE A 22 3.89 8.08 2.50
N LEU A 23 3.71 7.10 1.61
CA LEU A 23 4.60 6.84 0.47
C LEU A 23 4.67 8.03 -0.50
N VAL A 24 3.53 8.68 -0.77
CA VAL A 24 3.48 9.84 -1.68
C VAL A 24 4.22 11.05 -1.08
N VAL A 25 4.06 11.31 0.21
CA VAL A 25 4.78 12.39 0.90
C VAL A 25 6.29 12.15 0.89
N LEU A 26 6.73 10.91 1.13
CA LEU A 26 8.14 10.54 1.03
C LEU A 26 8.69 10.70 -0.39
N GLY A 27 7.91 10.36 -1.42
CA GLY A 27 8.29 10.59 -2.81
C GLY A 27 8.54 12.08 -3.11
N HIS A 28 7.67 12.96 -2.62
CA HIS A 28 7.87 14.41 -2.78
C HIS A 28 9.13 14.93 -2.07
N PHE A 29 9.47 14.35 -0.92
CA PHE A 29 10.69 14.67 -0.18
C PHE A 29 11.96 14.14 -0.89
N VAL A 30 11.91 12.95 -1.49
CA VAL A 30 13.06 12.32 -2.15
C VAL A 30 13.43 12.96 -3.49
N LEU A 31 12.47 13.59 -4.17
CA LEU A 31 12.67 14.29 -5.45
C LEU A 31 13.29 15.69 -5.30
N MET A 32 13.42 16.23 -4.08
CA MET A 32 14.12 17.51 -3.90
C MET A 32 15.61 17.36 -4.21
N LYS A 33 16.10 18.21 -5.10
CA LYS A 33 17.47 18.22 -5.66
C LYS A 33 18.59 18.21 -4.60
N ASP A 34 18.29 18.65 -3.38
CA ASP A 34 19.22 18.73 -2.25
C ASP A 34 19.46 17.36 -1.59
N VAL A 35 18.48 16.45 -1.67
CA VAL A 35 18.55 15.17 -0.96
C VAL A 35 19.29 14.09 -1.74
N ALA A 36 19.50 14.28 -3.05
CA ALA A 36 20.25 13.36 -3.91
C ALA A 36 21.72 13.13 -3.47
N TYR A 37 22.25 13.97 -2.57
CA TYR A 37 23.59 13.84 -2.00
C TYR A 37 23.59 13.27 -0.56
N SER A 38 22.42 13.01 0.02
CA SER A 38 22.27 12.49 1.38
C SER A 38 22.04 10.98 1.36
N ALA A 39 22.80 10.24 2.18
CA ALA A 39 22.71 8.77 2.30
C ALA A 39 21.28 8.26 2.63
N TRP A 40 20.44 9.09 3.23
CA TRP A 40 19.04 8.75 3.53
C TRP A 40 18.14 8.71 2.27
N ALA A 41 18.49 9.48 1.25
CA ALA A 41 17.80 9.47 -0.04
C ALA A 41 18.17 8.25 -0.87
N GLU A 42 19.43 7.79 -0.84
CA GLU A 42 19.85 6.55 -1.49
C GLU A 42 19.09 5.35 -0.91
N ALA A 43 18.97 5.30 0.42
CA ALA A 43 18.18 4.28 1.11
C ALA A 43 16.68 4.33 0.73
N THR A 44 16.11 5.54 0.63
CA THR A 44 14.70 5.71 0.23
C THR A 44 14.50 5.36 -1.24
N ALA A 45 15.41 5.77 -2.13
CA ALA A 45 15.38 5.44 -3.56
C ALA A 45 15.44 3.93 -3.81
N ALA A 46 16.26 3.22 -3.03
CA ALA A 46 16.28 1.76 -3.05
C ALA A 46 15.02 1.14 -2.45
N ALA A 47 14.39 1.77 -1.44
CA ALA A 47 13.17 1.28 -0.81
C ALA A 47 11.90 1.44 -1.67
N ILE A 48 11.85 2.47 -2.53
CA ILE A 48 10.72 2.73 -3.46
C ILE A 48 10.31 1.49 -4.27
N PRO A 49 11.21 0.79 -5.00
CA PRO A 49 10.82 -0.39 -5.76
C PRO A 49 10.29 -1.52 -4.87
N PHE A 50 10.83 -1.72 -3.67
CA PHE A 50 10.29 -2.73 -2.73
C PHE A 50 8.88 -2.38 -2.26
N LEU A 51 8.62 -1.10 -1.98
CA LEU A 51 7.30 -0.62 -1.60
C LEU A 51 6.29 -0.75 -2.75
N LEU A 52 6.71 -0.44 -3.98
CA LEU A 52 5.88 -0.63 -5.19
C LEU A 52 5.51 -2.09 -5.41
N ILE A 53 6.47 -3.01 -5.24
CA ILE A 53 6.21 -4.46 -5.32
C ILE A 53 5.22 -4.89 -4.23
N GLY A 54 5.43 -4.45 -2.98
CA GLY A 54 4.53 -4.77 -1.87
C GLY A 54 3.11 -4.26 -2.09
N LEU A 55 2.97 -3.03 -2.61
CA LEU A 55 1.67 -2.44 -2.93
C LEU A 55 1.00 -3.18 -4.10
N GLY A 56 1.76 -3.54 -5.13
CA GLY A 56 1.27 -4.31 -6.28
C GLY A 56 0.74 -5.68 -5.88
N VAL A 57 1.49 -6.44 -5.06
CA VAL A 57 1.05 -7.74 -4.53
C VAL A 57 -0.19 -7.56 -3.65
N ALA A 58 -0.21 -6.56 -2.77
CA ALA A 58 -1.38 -6.28 -1.94
C ALA A 58 -2.62 -5.95 -2.78
N ALA A 59 -2.48 -5.15 -3.84
CA ALA A 59 -3.56 -4.79 -4.75
C ALA A 59 -4.11 -6.00 -5.51
N VAL A 60 -3.24 -6.85 -6.08
CA VAL A 60 -3.64 -8.07 -6.78
C VAL A 60 -4.36 -9.03 -5.84
N ARG A 61 -3.82 -9.24 -4.63
CA ARG A 61 -4.41 -10.14 -3.63
C ARG A 61 -5.75 -9.63 -3.12
N ARG A 62 -5.90 -8.30 -3.00
CA ARG A 62 -7.19 -7.65 -2.70
C ARG A 62 -8.19 -7.83 -3.83
N ALA A 63 -7.80 -7.59 -5.07
CA ALA A 63 -8.66 -7.77 -6.24
C ALA A 63 -9.13 -9.23 -6.36
N ALA A 64 -8.23 -10.18 -6.22
CA ALA A 64 -8.55 -11.62 -6.24
C ALA A 64 -9.52 -12.03 -5.12
N ASN A 65 -9.34 -11.53 -3.90
CA ASN A 65 -10.26 -11.84 -2.80
C ASN A 65 -11.64 -11.16 -2.96
N MET A 66 -11.70 -9.99 -3.59
CA MET A 66 -12.97 -9.29 -3.86
C MET A 66 -13.78 -10.01 -4.94
N ASP A 67 -13.12 -10.55 -5.96
CA ASP A 67 -13.72 -11.36 -7.03
C ASP A 67 -14.38 -12.64 -6.48
N GLN A 68 -13.66 -13.40 -5.64
CA GLN A 68 -14.17 -14.61 -4.99
C GLN A 68 -15.38 -14.36 -4.07
N LYS A 69 -15.43 -13.16 -3.46
CA LYS A 69 -16.54 -12.77 -2.60
C LYS A 69 -17.82 -12.45 -3.38
N ASN A 70 -17.70 -11.96 -4.62
CA ASN A 70 -18.84 -11.64 -5.48
C ASN A 70 -19.42 -12.86 -6.19
N THR A 71 -18.64 -13.93 -6.41
CA THR A 71 -19.13 -15.17 -7.07
C THR A 71 -19.75 -16.20 -6.13
N SER A 72 -19.84 -15.93 -4.82
CA SER A 72 -20.44 -16.83 -3.81
C SER A 72 -21.76 -16.29 -3.26
N THR A 73 -22.34 -15.29 -3.93
CA THR A 73 -23.67 -14.74 -3.65
C THR A 73 -24.56 -14.84 -4.90
N ASP A 74 -24.30 -15.86 -5.72
CA ASP A 74 -25.25 -16.42 -6.68
C ASP A 74 -25.61 -17.83 -6.22
#